data_AF-A0A946XZY9-F1
#
_entry.id   AF-A0A946XZY9-F1
#
_cell.length_a   1.000
_cell.length_b   1.000
_cell.length_c   1.000
_cell.angle_alpha   90.00
_cell.angle_beta   90.00
_cell.angle_gamma   90.00
#
_symmetry.space_group_name_H-M   'P 1'
#
loop_
_entity.id
_entity.type
_entity.pdbx_description
1 polymer ?
#
loop_
_entity_poly.entity_id
_entity_poly.type
_entity_poly.pdbx_seq_one_letter_code
_entity_poly.pdbx_strand_id
1 'polypeptide(L)'
;MSDLFQPIAPDQLFEWVFGELEQCDSIFGIPRRHFFVPSRDDPFRTVAFGHPLETPFGPASGPHTQMAQNIVAAWLCGARYIELKTVQTIDELEVSKPCIDMEDEGYNVEWSQELKVHQSFDEYLRAWVLIHALHRRLGFPGDTPGVVFNLSVGYNLEGIRKPNVQWFLDQAQDGTEFLAPLVELAARHEPAVADIDIPVRLSDSVTLSTMHGCPPGEIGKICRYLLEERGLHTFVKCNPTLLGPERVRGILHDDLGYRDVVVPDEAFGHDLEYADAVPLL
;
A
#
# COMPACT_ATOMS: atom_id res chain seq x y z
N MET A 1 3.03 23.88 4.35
CA MET A 1 3.61 22.55 4.05
C MET A 1 4.44 22.66 2.79
N SER A 2 5.58 21.98 2.74
CA SER A 2 6.39 21.85 1.52
C SER A 2 5.54 21.19 0.42
N ASP A 3 5.75 21.57 -0.83
CA ASP A 3 5.23 20.86 -2.01
C ASP A 3 5.92 19.51 -2.20
N LEU A 4 7.14 19.34 -1.68
CA LEU A 4 7.90 18.10 -1.75
C LEU A 4 7.58 17.15 -0.60
N PHE A 5 7.35 15.89 -0.97
CA PHE A 5 7.19 14.76 -0.08
C PHE A 5 8.57 14.24 0.33
N GLN A 6 8.88 14.24 1.64
CA GLN A 6 10.21 13.89 2.15
C GLN A 6 10.12 12.74 3.16
N PRO A 7 10.79 11.59 2.90
CA PRO A 7 10.92 10.52 3.86
C PRO A 7 11.55 10.98 5.18
N ILE A 8 11.11 10.40 6.29
CA ILE A 8 11.82 10.53 7.58
C ILE A 8 13.04 9.61 7.52
N ALA A 9 14.19 10.13 7.95
CA ALA A 9 15.41 9.33 8.04
C ALA A 9 15.16 8.10 8.94
N PRO A 10 15.62 6.89 8.56
CA PRO A 10 15.24 5.66 9.26
C PRO A 10 15.65 5.66 10.75
N ASP A 11 16.83 6.19 11.06
CA ASP A 11 17.31 6.29 12.45
C ASP A 11 16.40 7.18 13.30
N GLN A 12 15.98 8.33 12.76
CA GLN A 12 15.04 9.26 13.41
C GLN A 12 13.65 8.63 13.58
N LEU A 13 13.18 7.87 12.59
CA LEU A 13 11.89 7.19 12.67
C LEU A 13 11.89 6.12 13.76
N PHE A 14 12.94 5.31 13.86
CA PHE A 14 13.07 4.30 14.91
C PHE A 14 13.20 4.93 16.30
N GLU A 15 14.05 5.96 16.44
CA GLU A 15 14.18 6.72 17.69
C GLU A 15 12.83 7.26 18.14
N TRP A 16 12.06 7.85 17.22
CA TRP A 16 10.74 8.38 17.53
C TRP A 16 9.78 7.28 17.97
N VAL A 17 9.63 6.19 17.19
CA VAL A 17 8.66 5.12 17.49
C VAL A 17 8.95 4.48 18.85
N PHE A 18 10.18 4.06 19.11
CA PHE A 18 10.51 3.36 20.35
C PHE A 18 10.63 4.31 21.54
N GLY A 19 11.19 5.50 21.31
CA GLY A 19 11.29 6.54 22.34
C GLY A 19 9.93 7.04 22.81
N GLU A 20 8.99 7.30 21.88
CA GLU A 20 7.63 7.72 22.22
C GLU A 20 6.87 6.60 22.95
N LEU A 21 7.00 5.34 22.51
CA LEU A 21 6.35 4.22 23.18
C LEU A 21 6.82 4.08 24.63
N GLU A 22 8.11 4.28 24.88
CA GLU A 22 8.68 4.15 26.23
C GLU A 22 8.35 5.35 27.13
N GLN A 23 8.41 6.57 26.60
CA GLN A 23 8.28 7.79 27.40
C GLN A 23 6.81 8.24 27.56
N CYS A 24 5.97 7.96 26.58
CA CYS A 24 4.62 8.51 26.48
C CYS A 24 3.51 7.44 26.41
N ASP A 25 3.86 6.15 26.29
CA ASP A 25 2.91 5.06 26.02
C ASP A 25 2.02 5.34 24.80
N SER A 26 2.64 5.89 23.75
CA SER A 26 2.01 6.23 22.47
C SER A 26 2.97 6.05 21.30
N ILE A 27 2.46 5.96 20.08
CA ILE A 27 3.24 5.98 18.84
C ILE A 27 2.55 6.91 17.85
N PHE A 28 3.28 7.88 17.29
CA PHE A 28 2.76 8.92 16.40
C PHE A 28 1.58 9.68 17.00
N GLY A 29 1.60 9.89 18.32
CA GLY A 29 0.53 10.54 19.06
C GLY A 29 -0.71 9.67 19.28
N ILE A 30 -0.71 8.40 18.87
CA ILE A 30 -1.79 7.43 19.13
C ILE A 30 -1.51 6.75 20.48
N PRO A 31 -2.31 7.00 21.53
CA PRO A 31 -2.11 6.34 22.83
C PRO A 31 -2.29 4.83 22.73
N ARG A 32 -1.48 4.04 23.46
CA ARG A 32 -1.50 2.57 23.43
C ARG A 32 -2.89 1.97 23.67
N ARG A 33 -3.71 2.61 24.51
CA ARG A 33 -5.11 2.19 24.76
C ARG A 33 -6.01 2.19 23.51
N HIS A 34 -5.59 2.84 22.43
CA HIS A 34 -6.29 2.86 21.14
C HIS A 34 -5.70 1.89 20.12
N PHE A 35 -4.60 1.20 20.46
CA PHE A 35 -4.07 0.17 19.59
C PHE A 35 -5.02 -1.01 19.54
N PHE A 36 -5.19 -1.57 18.35
CA PHE A 36 -5.83 -2.85 18.17
C PHE A 36 -4.91 -3.94 18.73
N VAL A 37 -5.40 -4.67 19.73
CA VAL A 37 -4.70 -5.81 20.33
C VAL A 37 -5.34 -7.09 19.80
N PRO A 38 -4.66 -7.86 18.95
CA PRO A 38 -5.24 -9.06 18.35
C PRO A 38 -5.46 -10.15 19.39
N SER A 39 -6.56 -10.89 19.26
CA SER A 39 -6.89 -12.08 20.04
C SER A 39 -6.96 -13.30 19.12
N ARG A 40 -6.57 -14.48 19.63
CA ARG A 40 -6.72 -15.73 18.87
C ARG A 40 -8.17 -16.07 18.57
N ASP A 41 -9.09 -15.59 19.41
CA ASP A 41 -10.53 -15.84 19.34
C ASP A 41 -11.30 -14.73 18.59
N ASP A 42 -10.60 -13.77 17.95
CA ASP A 42 -11.26 -12.70 17.19
C ASP A 42 -12.09 -13.28 16.04
N PRO A 43 -13.39 -12.91 15.92
CA PRO A 43 -14.31 -13.53 14.96
C PRO A 43 -14.04 -13.10 13.51
N PHE A 44 -13.28 -12.01 13.32
CA PHE A 44 -12.98 -11.45 12.00
C PHE A 44 -11.62 -11.88 11.46
N ARG A 45 -10.90 -12.77 12.16
CA ARG A 45 -9.67 -13.36 11.64
C ARG A 45 -9.95 -14.10 10.35
N THR A 46 -9.07 -13.93 9.39
CA THR A 46 -9.22 -14.54 8.07
C THR A 46 -7.85 -14.91 7.49
N VAL A 47 -7.82 -15.37 6.25
CA VAL A 47 -6.60 -15.69 5.50
C VAL A 47 -6.69 -15.04 4.14
N ALA A 48 -5.61 -14.41 3.69
CA ALA A 48 -5.43 -13.94 2.33
C ALA A 48 -4.13 -14.53 1.78
N PHE A 49 -4.18 -15.15 0.59
CA PHE A 49 -3.00 -15.72 -0.07
C PHE A 49 -2.21 -16.75 0.76
N GLY A 50 -2.89 -17.43 1.69
CA GLY A 50 -2.23 -18.35 2.63
C GLY A 50 -1.63 -17.69 3.87
N HIS A 51 -1.68 -16.35 3.98
CA HIS A 51 -1.23 -15.59 5.14
C HIS A 51 -2.37 -15.28 6.10
N PRO A 52 -2.19 -15.49 7.42
CA PRO A 52 -3.21 -15.15 8.40
C PRO A 52 -3.36 -13.64 8.52
N LEU A 53 -4.61 -13.17 8.62
CA LEU A 53 -4.96 -11.80 8.92
C LEU A 53 -5.72 -11.73 10.24
N GLU A 54 -5.31 -10.82 11.13
CA GLU A 54 -5.98 -10.62 12.42
C GLU A 54 -7.31 -9.87 12.27
N THR A 55 -7.47 -9.11 11.19
CA THR A 55 -8.71 -8.44 10.76
C THR A 55 -8.81 -8.46 9.23
N PRO A 56 -10.00 -8.30 8.63
CA PRO A 56 -10.18 -8.36 7.18
C PRO A 56 -10.13 -6.98 6.51
N PHE A 57 -9.59 -5.96 7.19
CA PHE A 57 -9.63 -4.58 6.72
C PHE A 57 -8.23 -4.00 6.55
N GLY A 58 -8.14 -2.99 5.70
CA GLY A 58 -7.00 -2.09 5.66
C GLY A 58 -7.09 -1.11 4.50
N PRO A 59 -6.10 -0.22 4.37
CA PRO A 59 -6.13 0.87 3.43
C PRO A 59 -5.95 0.41 1.99
N ALA A 60 -6.67 1.06 1.08
CA ALA A 60 -6.46 0.94 -0.36
C ALA A 60 -5.21 1.74 -0.79
N SER A 61 -4.69 1.45 -1.98
CA SER A 61 -3.56 2.20 -2.55
C SER A 61 -3.92 3.67 -2.69
N GLY A 62 -3.21 4.54 -1.99
CA GLY A 62 -3.49 5.97 -1.95
C GLY A 62 -2.37 6.76 -1.27
N PRO A 63 -2.47 8.09 -1.22
CA PRO A 63 -1.39 8.95 -0.69
C PRO A 63 -0.92 8.55 0.72
N HIS A 64 -1.84 8.02 1.52
CA HIS A 64 -1.62 7.54 2.88
C HIS A 64 -0.81 6.23 2.95
N THR A 65 -0.74 5.40 1.91
CA THR A 65 0.05 4.15 1.89
C THR A 65 1.43 4.29 1.27
N GLN A 66 1.96 5.53 1.19
CA GLN A 66 3.33 5.80 0.71
C GLN A 66 4.37 5.75 1.82
N MET A 67 4.00 6.16 3.04
CA MET A 67 4.95 6.44 4.11
C MET A 67 4.88 5.41 5.22
N ALA A 68 6.05 5.08 5.76
CA ALA A 68 6.20 4.07 6.80
C ALA A 68 5.36 4.39 8.04
N GLN A 69 5.37 5.63 8.51
CA GLN A 69 4.62 6.03 9.71
C GLN A 69 3.11 5.84 9.53
N ASN A 70 2.58 6.07 8.33
CA ASN A 70 1.14 5.93 8.07
C ASN A 70 0.74 4.47 7.97
N ILE A 71 1.58 3.64 7.33
CA ILE A 71 1.38 2.19 7.23
C ILE A 71 1.40 1.58 8.63
N VAL A 72 2.38 1.96 9.46
CA VAL A 72 2.50 1.51 10.85
C VAL A 72 1.32 2.02 11.70
N ALA A 73 0.91 3.28 11.55
CA ALA A 73 -0.26 3.82 12.25
C ALA A 73 -1.55 3.07 11.87
N ALA A 74 -1.76 2.78 10.58
CA ALA A 74 -2.89 1.97 10.12
C ALA A 74 -2.87 0.57 10.75
N TRP A 75 -1.69 -0.07 10.80
CA TRP A 75 -1.53 -1.38 11.44
C TRP A 75 -1.80 -1.32 12.96
N LEU A 76 -1.28 -0.31 13.66
CA LEU A 76 -1.57 -0.11 15.09
C LEU A 76 -3.07 0.05 15.34
N CYS A 77 -3.81 0.66 14.42
CA CYS A 77 -5.26 0.83 14.48
C CYS A 77 -6.07 -0.35 13.88
N GLY A 78 -5.42 -1.48 13.60
CA GLY A 78 -6.10 -2.73 13.24
C GLY A 78 -6.17 -3.04 11.76
N ALA A 79 -5.51 -2.28 10.87
CA ALA A 79 -5.37 -2.69 9.47
C ALA A 79 -4.44 -3.89 9.33
N ARG A 80 -4.81 -4.88 8.51
CA ARG A 80 -4.00 -6.07 8.22
C ARG A 80 -3.85 -6.40 6.74
N TYR A 81 -4.70 -5.87 5.88
CA TYR A 81 -4.50 -5.93 4.43
C TYR A 81 -4.16 -4.54 3.90
N ILE A 82 -2.90 -4.29 3.58
CA ILE A 82 -2.41 -2.95 3.21
C ILE A 82 -2.04 -2.96 1.73
N GLU A 83 -2.84 -2.30 0.90
CA GLU A 83 -2.50 -2.06 -0.50
C GLU A 83 -1.55 -0.86 -0.58
N LEU A 84 -0.30 -1.13 -0.93
CA LEU A 84 0.76 -0.12 -0.99
C LEU A 84 0.52 0.85 -2.15
N LYS A 85 1.11 2.06 -2.06
CA LYS A 85 0.94 3.05 -3.13
C LYS A 85 1.48 2.48 -4.46
N THR A 86 0.70 2.72 -5.51
CA THR A 86 0.94 2.21 -6.87
C THR A 86 2.25 2.74 -7.46
N VAL A 87 3.21 1.87 -7.72
CA VAL A 87 4.47 2.27 -8.34
C VAL A 87 4.37 2.28 -9.86
N GLN A 88 5.14 3.17 -10.51
CA GLN A 88 5.28 3.24 -11.95
C GLN A 88 6.68 3.64 -12.38
N THR A 89 6.99 3.51 -13.68
CA THR A 89 8.33 3.81 -14.20
C THR A 89 8.67 5.30 -14.19
N ILE A 90 7.68 6.19 -14.37
CA ILE A 90 7.86 7.64 -14.26
C ILE A 90 7.77 8.01 -12.78
N ASP A 91 8.91 8.11 -12.12
CA ASP A 91 9.02 8.29 -10.68
C ASP A 91 9.58 9.66 -10.26
N GLU A 92 9.63 10.58 -11.22
CA GLU A 92 9.75 12.02 -11.01
C GLU A 92 8.55 12.67 -11.71
N LEU A 93 7.51 13.00 -10.94
CA LEU A 93 6.29 13.61 -11.45
C LEU A 93 6.23 15.09 -11.07
N GLU A 94 6.09 15.97 -12.06
CA GLU A 94 5.67 17.35 -11.85
C GLU A 94 4.14 17.40 -11.80
N VAL A 95 3.59 17.36 -10.59
CA VAL A 95 2.14 17.44 -10.36
C VAL A 95 1.79 18.82 -9.83
N SER A 96 0.76 19.45 -10.40
CA SER A 96 0.21 20.69 -9.85
C SER A 96 -0.46 20.39 -8.51
N LYS A 97 -0.07 21.11 -7.44
CA LYS A 97 -0.63 20.94 -6.09
C LYS A 97 -1.34 22.22 -5.63
N PRO A 98 -2.48 22.13 -4.91
CA PRO A 98 -3.19 20.89 -4.58
C PRO A 98 -3.90 20.29 -5.80
N CYS A 99 -3.88 18.97 -5.94
CA CYS A 99 -4.69 18.20 -6.90
C CYS A 99 -5.83 17.41 -6.24
N ILE A 100 -5.91 17.42 -4.90
CA ILE A 100 -7.03 16.87 -4.12
C ILE A 100 -7.64 18.04 -3.35
N ASP A 101 -8.95 18.24 -3.46
CA ASP A 101 -9.65 19.17 -2.58
C ASP A 101 -9.80 18.53 -1.20
N MET A 102 -9.13 19.10 -0.20
CA MET A 102 -9.05 18.54 1.14
C MET A 102 -9.23 19.66 2.16
N GLU A 103 -10.19 19.49 3.06
CA GLU A 103 -10.53 20.49 4.08
C GLU A 103 -9.51 20.52 5.24
N ASP A 104 -8.83 19.39 5.49
CA ASP A 104 -7.89 19.17 6.59
C ASP A 104 -6.50 18.69 6.11
N GLU A 105 -5.65 18.24 7.04
CA GLU A 105 -4.31 17.73 6.76
C GLU A 105 -4.34 16.42 5.95
N GLY A 106 -3.55 16.39 4.86
CA GLY A 106 -3.25 15.15 4.18
C GLY A 106 -2.30 15.33 3.00
N TYR A 107 -2.03 14.21 2.35
CA TYR A 107 -1.07 14.12 1.26
C TYR A 107 -1.78 14.36 -0.07
N ASN A 108 -1.43 15.48 -0.70
CA ASN A 108 -2.21 16.06 -1.78
C ASN A 108 -1.68 15.68 -3.18
N VAL A 109 -1.54 14.36 -3.43
CA VAL A 109 -1.19 13.81 -4.75
C VAL A 109 -2.05 12.62 -5.13
N GLU A 110 -2.95 12.82 -6.10
CA GLU A 110 -3.82 11.76 -6.63
C GLU A 110 -3.06 10.72 -7.46
N TRP A 111 -1.95 11.12 -8.08
CA TRP A 111 -1.14 10.30 -8.98
C TRP A 111 -0.46 9.12 -8.28
N SER A 112 0.08 8.19 -9.06
CA SER A 112 0.62 6.91 -8.61
C SER A 112 1.63 7.02 -7.50
N GLN A 113 2.58 7.96 -7.52
CA GLN A 113 3.53 8.10 -6.41
C GLN A 113 4.19 9.48 -6.42
N GLU A 114 4.50 10.01 -5.24
CA GLU A 114 5.36 11.19 -5.06
C GLU A 114 6.82 10.81 -4.83
N LEU A 115 7.01 9.65 -4.20
CA LEU A 115 8.32 9.09 -3.94
C LEU A 115 8.89 8.43 -5.19
N LYS A 116 10.21 8.49 -5.32
CA LYS A 116 10.92 7.66 -6.29
C LYS A 116 10.67 6.19 -5.99
N VAL A 117 10.82 5.32 -6.99
CA VAL A 117 10.54 3.88 -6.81
C VAL A 117 11.38 3.28 -5.68
N HIS A 118 12.66 3.65 -5.58
CA HIS A 118 13.53 3.19 -4.49
C HIS A 118 13.13 3.73 -3.13
N GLN A 119 12.68 4.99 -3.05
CA GLN A 119 12.19 5.57 -1.79
C GLN A 119 10.89 4.90 -1.35
N SER A 120 10.03 4.51 -2.29
CA SER A 120 8.82 3.74 -2.00
C SER A 120 9.17 2.39 -1.40
N PHE A 121 10.13 1.66 -2.00
CA PHE A 121 10.65 0.42 -1.41
C PHE A 121 11.21 0.63 0.00
N ASP A 122 12.03 1.67 0.20
CA ASP A 122 12.61 1.97 1.50
C ASP A 122 11.53 2.20 2.57
N GLU A 123 10.47 2.97 2.26
CA GLU A 123 9.36 3.20 3.19
C GLU A 123 8.59 1.90 3.51
N TYR A 124 8.38 1.04 2.51
CA TYR A 124 7.67 -0.22 2.71
C TYR A 124 8.50 -1.18 3.56
N LEU A 125 9.80 -1.28 3.32
CA LEU A 125 10.72 -2.10 4.12
C LEU A 125 10.83 -1.57 5.56
N ARG A 126 10.87 -0.24 5.76
CA ARG A 126 10.83 0.39 7.09
C ARG A 126 9.55 0.05 7.85
N ALA A 127 8.39 0.14 7.18
CA ALA A 127 7.12 -0.24 7.78
C ALA A 127 7.10 -1.74 8.15
N TRP A 128 7.63 -2.60 7.27
CA TRP A 128 7.73 -4.04 7.50
C TRP A 128 8.56 -4.34 8.76
N VAL A 129 9.76 -3.78 8.86
CA VAL A 129 10.62 -3.96 10.04
C VAL A 129 9.95 -3.44 11.31
N LEU A 130 9.35 -2.25 11.26
CA LEU A 130 8.64 -1.67 12.40
C LEU A 130 7.46 -2.52 12.86
N ILE A 131 6.64 -3.05 11.95
CA ILE A 131 5.49 -3.87 12.30
C ILE A 131 5.93 -5.16 13.01
N HIS A 132 6.96 -5.83 12.51
CA HIS A 132 7.52 -7.02 13.16
C HIS A 132 8.14 -6.70 14.53
N ALA A 133 8.91 -5.62 14.61
CA ALA A 133 9.50 -5.16 15.86
C ALA A 133 8.44 -4.80 16.92
N LEU A 134 7.42 -4.03 16.51
CA LEU A 134 6.35 -3.60 17.39
C LEU A 134 5.44 -4.75 17.81
N HIS A 135 5.16 -5.71 16.93
CA HIS A 135 4.42 -6.92 17.30
C HIS A 135 5.08 -7.63 18.49
N ARG A 136 6.41 -7.83 18.41
CA ARG A 136 7.20 -8.42 19.49
C ARG A 136 7.27 -7.54 20.74
N ARG A 137 7.48 -6.24 20.58
CA ARG A 137 7.63 -5.26 21.67
C ARG A 137 6.34 -5.00 22.45
N LEU A 138 5.20 -5.05 21.75
CA LEU A 138 3.86 -4.89 22.35
C LEU A 138 3.35 -6.20 22.96
N GLY A 139 3.98 -7.33 22.65
CA GLY A 139 3.62 -8.65 23.17
C GLY A 139 2.34 -9.21 22.55
N PHE A 140 2.12 -8.92 21.27
CA PHE A 140 0.97 -9.45 20.54
C PHE A 140 1.11 -10.97 20.34
N PRO A 141 -0.01 -11.73 20.36
CA PRO A 141 0.04 -13.18 20.22
C PRO A 141 0.61 -13.63 18.86
N GLY A 142 1.29 -14.77 18.88
CA GLY A 142 1.90 -15.38 17.69
C GLY A 142 3.40 -15.05 17.60
N ASP A 143 4.07 -15.68 16.63
CA ASP A 143 5.50 -15.45 16.38
C ASP A 143 5.72 -14.33 15.36
N THR A 144 4.72 -14.06 14.51
CA THR A 144 4.75 -13.02 13.48
C THR A 144 3.41 -12.26 13.44
N PRO A 145 3.42 -10.98 13.02
CA PRO A 145 2.20 -10.22 12.80
C PRO A 145 1.38 -10.82 11.66
N GLY A 146 0.06 -10.97 11.87
CA GLY A 146 -0.86 -11.42 10.82
C GLY A 146 -1.24 -10.31 9.85
N VAL A 147 -0.30 -9.88 8.99
CA VAL A 147 -0.44 -8.77 8.05
C VAL A 147 -0.02 -9.19 6.62
N VAL A 148 -0.68 -8.62 5.61
CA VAL A 148 -0.32 -8.74 4.19
C VAL A 148 -0.07 -7.35 3.65
N PHE A 149 1.11 -7.14 3.08
CA PHE A 149 1.33 -6.07 2.12
C PHE A 149 0.94 -6.58 0.75
N ASN A 150 0.14 -5.80 0.04
CA ASN A 150 -0.24 -6.06 -1.34
C ASN A 150 0.38 -4.96 -2.19
N LEU A 151 1.26 -5.36 -3.12
CA LEU A 151 1.93 -4.40 -4.00
C LEU A 151 0.89 -3.76 -4.92
N SER A 152 1.19 -2.59 -5.47
CA SER A 152 0.38 -2.04 -6.54
C SER A 152 1.27 -1.54 -7.68
N VAL A 153 0.92 -1.91 -8.90
CA VAL A 153 1.58 -1.48 -10.15
C VAL A 153 0.51 -1.08 -11.16
N GLY A 154 0.86 -0.30 -12.18
CA GLY A 154 -0.13 0.16 -13.16
C GLY A 154 0.46 0.63 -14.48
N TYR A 155 -0.34 1.41 -15.22
CA TYR A 155 -0.02 2.03 -16.50
C TYR A 155 0.09 1.04 -17.66
N ASN A 156 1.25 0.51 -17.99
CA ASN A 156 1.38 -0.37 -19.16
C ASN A 156 2.47 -1.42 -18.95
N LEU A 157 2.44 -2.46 -19.78
CA LEU A 157 3.37 -3.58 -19.65
C LEU A 157 4.82 -3.14 -19.92
N GLU A 158 5.03 -2.18 -20.82
CA GLU A 158 6.37 -1.65 -21.10
C GLU A 158 6.97 -1.00 -19.85
N GLY A 159 6.20 -0.16 -19.16
CA GLY A 159 6.58 0.54 -17.93
C GLY A 159 6.86 -0.43 -16.80
N ILE A 160 6.00 -1.43 -16.62
CA ILE A 160 6.21 -2.50 -15.61
C ILE A 160 7.51 -3.25 -15.87
N ARG A 161 7.89 -3.45 -17.14
CA ARG A 161 9.14 -4.13 -17.53
C ARG A 161 10.39 -3.23 -17.49
N LYS A 162 10.27 -1.94 -17.17
CA LYS A 162 11.45 -1.06 -17.05
C LYS A 162 12.31 -1.45 -15.85
N PRO A 163 13.65 -1.21 -15.91
CA PRO A 163 14.57 -1.65 -14.88
C PRO A 163 14.24 -1.20 -13.46
N ASN A 164 13.71 0.01 -13.27
CA ASN A 164 13.35 0.52 -11.94
C ASN A 164 12.16 -0.22 -11.31
N VAL A 165 11.10 -0.49 -12.08
CA VAL A 165 9.94 -1.26 -11.59
C VAL A 165 10.30 -2.73 -11.40
N GLN A 166 11.12 -3.30 -12.29
CA GLN A 166 11.64 -4.66 -12.12
C GLN A 166 12.48 -4.78 -10.85
N TRP A 167 13.40 -3.85 -10.62
CA TRP A 167 14.17 -3.79 -9.38
C TRP A 167 13.26 -3.76 -8.14
N PHE A 168 12.21 -2.93 -8.15
CA PHE A 168 11.25 -2.86 -7.05
C PHE A 168 10.55 -4.20 -6.80
N LEU A 169 10.04 -4.85 -7.85
CA LEU A 169 9.38 -6.14 -7.73
C LEU A 169 10.34 -7.24 -7.25
N ASP A 170 11.60 -7.20 -7.70
CA ASP A 170 12.65 -8.13 -7.27
C ASP A 170 12.94 -7.95 -5.77
N GLN A 171 13.14 -6.72 -5.31
CA GLN A 171 13.41 -6.43 -3.89
C GLN A 171 12.20 -6.69 -2.99
N ALA A 172 10.98 -6.49 -3.48
CA ALA A 172 9.77 -6.82 -2.72
C ALA A 172 9.60 -8.35 -2.56
N GLN A 173 10.08 -9.14 -3.52
CA GLN A 173 10.04 -10.60 -3.50
C GLN A 173 11.18 -11.20 -2.66
N ASP A 174 12.36 -10.58 -2.70
CA ASP A 174 13.55 -10.92 -1.91
C ASP A 174 14.37 -9.66 -1.59
N GLY A 175 14.13 -9.08 -0.41
CA GLY A 175 14.80 -7.88 0.08
C GLY A 175 16.02 -8.16 0.96
N THR A 176 16.62 -9.35 0.85
CA THR A 176 17.71 -9.80 1.75
C THR A 176 18.84 -8.77 1.88
N GLU A 177 19.23 -8.12 0.77
CA GLU A 177 20.31 -7.12 0.74
C GLU A 177 19.99 -5.90 1.63
N PHE A 178 18.73 -5.50 1.69
CA PHE A 178 18.29 -4.27 2.35
C PHE A 178 17.79 -4.50 3.78
N LEU A 179 17.30 -5.71 4.07
CA LEU A 179 16.70 -6.03 5.37
C LEU A 179 17.73 -5.98 6.51
N ALA A 180 18.86 -6.67 6.36
CA ALA A 180 19.83 -6.82 7.45
C ALA A 180 20.38 -5.48 7.97
N PRO A 181 20.84 -4.53 7.12
CA PRO A 181 21.28 -3.21 7.59
C PRO A 181 20.17 -2.43 8.32
N LEU A 182 18.91 -2.60 7.90
CA LEU A 182 17.78 -1.89 8.50
C LEU A 182 17.40 -2.49 9.86
N VAL A 183 17.47 -3.81 10.01
CA VAL A 183 17.32 -4.52 11.29
C VAL A 183 18.43 -4.12 12.27
N GLU A 184 19.68 -4.07 11.82
CA GLU A 184 20.80 -3.60 12.64
C GLU A 184 20.59 -2.16 13.12
N LEU A 185 20.05 -1.29 12.27
CA LEU A 185 19.74 0.09 12.62
C LEU A 185 18.60 0.16 13.66
N ALA A 186 17.50 -0.59 13.44
CA ALA A 186 16.40 -0.67 14.38
C ALA A 186 16.83 -1.23 15.75
N ALA A 187 17.74 -2.21 15.77
CA ALA A 187 18.26 -2.83 16.98
C ALA A 187 19.09 -1.88 17.87
N ARG A 188 19.54 -0.73 17.34
CA ARG A 188 20.18 0.32 18.17
C ARG A 188 19.18 0.99 19.11
N HIS A 189 17.90 1.02 18.72
CA HIS A 189 16.81 1.65 19.46
C HIS A 189 15.99 0.62 20.27
N GLU A 190 15.83 -0.60 19.73
CA GLU A 190 15.18 -1.72 20.42
C GLU A 190 16.00 -3.01 20.20
N PRO A 191 16.91 -3.37 21.13
CA PRO A 191 17.86 -4.48 20.93
C PRO A 191 17.21 -5.84 20.63
N ALA A 192 15.98 -6.07 21.12
CA ALA A 192 15.24 -7.31 20.86
C ALA A 192 14.90 -7.52 19.37
N VAL A 193 14.98 -6.48 18.53
CA VAL A 193 14.73 -6.57 17.08
C VAL A 193 15.76 -7.46 16.39
N ALA A 194 17.00 -7.52 16.89
CA ALA A 194 18.05 -8.37 16.32
C ALA A 194 17.74 -9.87 16.38
N ASP A 195 16.87 -10.29 17.29
CA ASP A 195 16.48 -11.70 17.50
C ASP A 195 15.18 -12.08 16.75
N ILE A 196 14.58 -11.16 15.98
CA ILE A 196 13.33 -11.41 15.26
C ILE A 196 13.65 -11.96 13.86
N ASP A 197 13.01 -13.08 13.52
CA ASP A 197 13.02 -13.64 12.16
C ASP A 197 12.04 -12.85 11.27
N ILE A 198 12.49 -11.71 10.74
CA ILE A 198 11.70 -10.87 9.84
C ILE A 198 11.81 -11.45 8.41
N PRO A 199 10.68 -11.77 7.74
CA PRO A 199 10.72 -12.31 6.38
C PRO A 199 11.39 -11.34 5.40
N VAL A 200 12.28 -11.87 4.57
CA VAL A 200 12.94 -11.12 3.47
C VAL A 200 11.99 -10.77 2.34
N ARG A 201 10.90 -11.53 2.19
CA ARG A 201 9.83 -11.26 1.23
C ARG A 201 8.80 -10.33 1.87
N LEU A 202 8.60 -9.16 1.28
CA LEU A 202 7.61 -8.18 1.74
C LEU A 202 6.21 -8.55 1.26
N SER A 203 6.10 -9.12 0.05
CA SER A 203 4.81 -9.49 -0.55
C SER A 203 4.95 -10.59 -1.59
N ASP A 204 3.91 -11.41 -1.73
CA ASP A 204 3.65 -12.33 -2.84
C ASP A 204 2.35 -12.02 -3.59
N SER A 205 1.80 -10.83 -3.37
CA SER A 205 0.56 -10.35 -3.99
C SER A 205 0.70 -8.94 -4.57
N VAL A 206 -0.08 -8.68 -5.63
CA VAL A 206 -0.07 -7.43 -6.37
C VAL A 206 -1.45 -7.08 -6.89
N THR A 207 -1.77 -5.80 -6.87
CA THR A 207 -2.91 -5.21 -7.58
C THR A 207 -2.43 -4.48 -8.82
N LEU A 208 -3.01 -4.83 -9.96
CA LEU A 208 -2.93 -4.04 -11.17
C LEU A 208 -3.95 -2.91 -11.09
N SER A 209 -3.48 -1.69 -10.89
CA SER A 209 -4.29 -0.48 -10.99
C SER A 209 -4.49 -0.11 -12.46
N THR A 210 -5.75 -0.13 -12.93
CA THR A 210 -6.08 0.27 -14.31
C THR A 210 -6.32 1.78 -14.46
N MET A 211 -6.38 2.50 -13.33
CA MET A 211 -6.52 3.95 -13.32
C MET A 211 -5.34 4.66 -14.01
N HIS A 212 -5.58 5.89 -14.48
CA HIS A 212 -4.58 6.76 -15.12
C HIS A 212 -3.97 6.21 -16.42
N GLY A 213 -4.79 5.54 -17.25
CA GLY A 213 -4.43 5.25 -18.64
C GLY A 213 -3.85 3.87 -18.89
N CYS A 214 -4.28 2.85 -18.12
CA CYS A 214 -3.95 1.48 -18.47
C CYS A 214 -4.73 1.02 -19.70
N PRO A 215 -4.08 0.69 -20.84
CA PRO A 215 -4.81 0.31 -22.03
C PRO A 215 -5.61 -0.97 -21.78
N PRO A 216 -6.93 -1.00 -22.06
CA PRO A 216 -7.77 -2.18 -21.80
C PRO A 216 -7.21 -3.48 -22.42
N GLY A 217 -6.69 -3.39 -23.64
CA GLY A 217 -6.07 -4.52 -24.35
C GLY A 217 -4.72 -5.00 -23.80
N GLU A 218 -4.14 -4.30 -22.82
CA GLU A 218 -2.93 -4.73 -22.11
C GLU A 218 -3.20 -5.40 -20.76
N ILE A 219 -4.36 -5.14 -20.14
CA ILE A 219 -4.69 -5.64 -18.79
C ILE A 219 -4.44 -7.15 -18.69
N GLY A 220 -5.02 -7.94 -19.59
CA GLY A 220 -4.84 -9.40 -19.59
C GLY A 220 -3.39 -9.85 -19.82
N LYS A 221 -2.58 -9.09 -20.57
CA LYS A 221 -1.15 -9.39 -20.77
C LYS A 221 -0.35 -9.11 -19.51
N ILE A 222 -0.66 -8.01 -18.82
CA ILE A 222 -0.04 -7.65 -17.55
C ILE A 222 -0.41 -8.68 -16.48
N CYS A 223 -1.69 -9.07 -16.38
CA CYS A 223 -2.13 -10.13 -15.47
C CYS A 223 -1.37 -11.43 -15.71
N ARG A 224 -1.25 -11.85 -16.98
CA ARG A 224 -0.46 -13.04 -17.33
C ARG A 224 1.00 -12.92 -16.90
N TYR A 225 1.62 -11.77 -17.17
CA TYR A 225 2.99 -11.49 -16.74
C TYR A 225 3.16 -11.59 -15.22
N LEU A 226 2.27 -10.97 -14.44
CA LEU A 226 2.33 -10.98 -12.97
C LEU A 226 2.08 -12.38 -12.39
N LEU A 227 1.14 -13.15 -12.96
CA LEU A 227 0.82 -14.50 -12.53
C LEU A 227 1.89 -15.53 -12.94
N GLU A 228 2.27 -15.56 -14.21
CA GLU A 228 3.10 -16.62 -14.79
C GLU A 228 4.59 -16.33 -14.70
N GLU A 229 5.02 -15.09 -14.98
CA GLU A 229 6.45 -14.73 -14.97
C GLU A 229 6.91 -14.28 -13.57
N ARG A 230 6.08 -13.51 -12.84
CA ARG A 230 6.41 -13.03 -11.48
C ARG A 230 5.92 -13.93 -10.36
N GLY A 231 4.96 -14.82 -10.62
CA GLY A 231 4.42 -15.72 -9.59
C GLY A 231 3.64 -15.02 -8.48
N LEU A 232 3.04 -13.86 -8.77
CA LEU A 232 2.32 -13.04 -7.78
C LEU A 232 0.82 -13.32 -7.83
N HIS A 233 0.19 -13.46 -6.67
CA HIS A 233 -1.26 -13.41 -6.56
C HIS A 233 -1.76 -12.05 -7.07
N THR A 234 -2.59 -12.05 -8.11
CA THR A 234 -2.89 -10.82 -8.86
C THR A 234 -4.37 -10.45 -8.74
N PHE A 235 -4.63 -9.20 -8.32
CA PHE A 235 -5.92 -8.53 -8.44
C PHE A 235 -5.90 -7.51 -9.58
N VAL A 236 -7.07 -7.22 -10.16
CA VAL A 236 -7.26 -6.11 -11.10
C VAL A 236 -8.24 -5.13 -10.48
N LYS A 237 -7.80 -3.89 -10.29
CA LYS A 237 -8.63 -2.80 -9.76
C LYS A 237 -9.21 -2.00 -10.92
N CYS A 238 -10.46 -2.34 -11.28
CA CYS A 238 -11.18 -1.72 -12.39
C CYS A 238 -11.76 -0.34 -12.04
N ASN A 239 -11.89 0.52 -13.04
CA ASN A 239 -12.49 1.84 -12.88
C ASN A 239 -14.03 1.72 -12.78
N PRO A 240 -14.71 2.62 -12.01
CA PRO A 240 -16.18 2.59 -11.88
C PRO A 240 -16.93 2.74 -13.21
N THR A 241 -16.30 3.37 -14.19
CA THR A 241 -16.76 3.55 -15.58
C THR A 241 -17.12 2.24 -16.27
N LEU A 242 -16.61 1.10 -15.78
CA LEU A 242 -16.97 -0.26 -16.20
C LEU A 242 -18.49 -0.51 -16.22
N LEU A 243 -19.26 0.17 -15.35
CA LEU A 243 -20.72 0.05 -15.29
C LEU A 243 -21.47 0.81 -16.39
N GLY A 244 -20.77 1.64 -17.15
CA GLY A 244 -21.33 2.49 -18.19
C GLY A 244 -21.96 3.80 -17.66
N PRO A 245 -22.19 4.77 -18.56
CA PRO A 245 -22.56 6.13 -18.20
C PRO A 245 -23.89 6.24 -17.47
N GLU A 246 -24.91 5.52 -17.92
CA GLU A 246 -26.24 5.57 -17.30
C GLU A 246 -26.22 5.08 -15.86
N ARG A 247 -25.55 3.94 -15.60
CA ARG A 247 -25.53 3.35 -14.26
C ARG A 247 -24.66 4.17 -13.29
N VAL A 248 -23.48 4.62 -13.72
CA VAL A 248 -22.61 5.46 -12.89
C VAL A 248 -23.30 6.77 -12.51
N ARG A 249 -23.93 7.46 -13.48
CA ARG A 249 -24.64 8.72 -13.22
C ARG A 249 -25.87 8.50 -12.35
N GLY A 250 -26.64 7.44 -12.57
CA GLY A 250 -27.80 7.10 -11.71
C GLY A 250 -27.38 6.86 -10.25
N ILE A 251 -26.27 6.14 -10.02
CA ILE A 251 -25.75 5.94 -8.65
C ILE A 251 -25.37 7.30 -8.03
N LEU A 252 -24.65 8.15 -8.76
CA LEU A 252 -24.22 9.45 -8.23
C LEU A 252 -25.40 10.39 -7.95
N HIS A 253 -26.31 10.54 -8.91
CA HIS A 253 -27.32 11.60 -8.91
C HIS A 253 -28.62 11.21 -8.22
N ASP A 254 -29.06 9.97 -8.41
CA ASP A 254 -30.36 9.48 -7.94
C ASP A 254 -30.22 8.73 -6.62
N ASP A 255 -29.23 7.83 -6.50
CA ASP A 255 -29.05 6.99 -5.30
C ASP A 255 -28.32 7.75 -4.17
N LEU A 256 -27.23 8.46 -4.50
CA LEU A 256 -26.37 9.14 -3.52
C LEU A 256 -26.64 10.65 -3.40
N GLY A 257 -27.31 11.26 -4.38
CA GLY A 257 -27.71 12.67 -4.35
C GLY A 257 -26.64 13.70 -4.72
N TYR A 258 -25.48 13.28 -5.25
CA TYR A 258 -24.39 14.13 -5.75
C TYR A 258 -24.71 14.75 -7.11
N ARG A 259 -25.82 15.50 -7.20
CA ARG A 259 -26.35 16.05 -8.46
C ARG A 259 -25.49 17.14 -9.09
N ASP A 260 -24.55 17.67 -8.34
CA ASP A 260 -23.56 18.68 -8.75
C ASP A 260 -22.31 18.05 -9.39
N VAL A 261 -22.06 16.76 -9.17
CA VAL A 261 -20.91 16.05 -9.76
C VAL A 261 -21.21 15.69 -11.22
N VAL A 262 -20.39 16.20 -12.14
CA VAL A 262 -20.50 15.92 -13.57
C VAL A 262 -19.44 14.90 -13.99
N VAL A 263 -19.87 13.73 -14.45
CA VAL A 263 -18.98 12.74 -15.09
C VAL A 263 -19.15 12.86 -16.61
N PRO A 264 -18.13 13.36 -17.34
CA PRO A 264 -18.22 13.53 -18.80
C PRO A 264 -18.24 12.17 -19.53
N ASP A 265 -18.81 12.15 -20.75
CA ASP A 265 -18.84 10.91 -21.56
C ASP A 265 -17.43 10.40 -21.90
N GLU A 266 -16.45 11.30 -22.02
CA GLU A 266 -15.04 10.99 -22.27
C GLU A 266 -14.43 10.07 -21.21
N ALA A 267 -14.93 10.12 -19.96
CA ALA A 267 -14.47 9.24 -18.89
C ALA A 267 -14.74 7.75 -19.18
N PHE A 268 -15.73 7.45 -20.04
CA PHE A 268 -16.11 6.07 -20.38
C PHE A 268 -15.43 5.56 -21.66
N GLY A 269 -14.80 6.45 -22.45
CA GLY A 269 -14.28 6.09 -23.78
C GLY A 269 -12.92 5.40 -23.80
N HIS A 270 -12.22 5.36 -22.67
CA HIS A 270 -10.82 4.92 -22.59
C HIS A 270 -10.58 3.74 -21.64
N ASP A 271 -11.60 3.34 -20.88
CA ASP A 271 -11.52 2.33 -19.84
C ASP A 271 -11.98 0.95 -20.33
N LEU A 272 -11.70 -0.06 -19.52
CA LEU A 272 -12.14 -1.43 -19.76
C LEU A 272 -13.67 -1.52 -19.76
N GLU A 273 -14.24 -2.17 -20.79
CA GLU A 273 -15.68 -2.45 -20.85
C GLU A 273 -16.03 -3.76 -20.13
N TYR A 274 -17.26 -3.86 -19.63
CA TYR A 274 -17.71 -5.04 -18.87
C TYR A 274 -17.57 -6.34 -19.66
N ALA A 275 -17.91 -6.32 -20.95
CA ALA A 275 -17.80 -7.49 -21.82
C ALA A 275 -16.35 -7.98 -22.01
N ASP A 276 -15.39 -7.06 -21.96
CA ASP A 276 -13.95 -7.37 -22.06
C ASP A 276 -13.33 -7.74 -20.71
N ALA A 277 -13.95 -7.32 -19.60
CA ALA A 277 -13.51 -7.68 -18.25
C ALA A 277 -13.85 -9.13 -17.87
N VAL A 278 -15.02 -9.64 -18.29
CA VAL A 278 -15.49 -10.99 -17.94
C VAL A 278 -14.48 -12.09 -18.35
N PRO A 279 -13.88 -12.07 -19.56
CA PRO A 279 -12.88 -13.06 -19.97
C PRO A 279 -11.55 -13.02 -19.20
N LEU A 280 -11.32 -12.02 -18.33
CA LEU A 280 -10.12 -11.90 -17.50
C LEU A 280 -10.19 -12.70 -16.19
N LEU A 281 -11.38 -13.19 -15.81
CA LEU A 281 -11.63 -14.02 -14.62
C LEU A 281 -11.27 -15.49 -14.87
#